data_AF-A0A536PRN1-F1
#
_entry.id   AF-A0A536PRN1-F1
#
_cell.length_a   1.000
_cell.length_b   1.000
_cell.length_c   1.000
_cell.angle_alpha   90.00
_cell.angle_beta   90.00
_cell.angle_gamma   90.00
#
_symmetry.space_group_name_H-M   'P 1'
#
loop_
_entity.id
_entity.type
_entity.pdbx_description
1 polymer ?
#
loop_
_entity_poly.entity_id
_entity_poly.type
_entity_poly.pdbx_seq_one_letter_code
_entity_poly.pdbx_strand_id
1 'polypeptide(L)'
;MQALLRDYPGHPYKKWQGAHWRLLSLVELGLAEGDDRIFGAVDRVLKWLLNPRRQTARISGRYRQCASMDGNGLLVCCRLGMQADPRVIELATRLTHWQWPDGGWNCDRRPGVTHSSFHESLPPLRGLAAHGGFPEATARAAEFFL
;
A
#
# COMPACT_ATOMS: atom_id res chain seq x y z
N MET A 1 11.33 -9.22 -17.26
CA MET A 1 10.49 -8.00 -17.33
C MET A 1 9.26 -8.15 -18.24
N GLN A 2 9.39 -8.64 -19.49
CA GLN A 2 8.26 -8.74 -20.44
C GLN A 2 7.02 -9.49 -19.92
N ALA A 3 7.21 -10.58 -19.16
CA ALA A 3 6.10 -11.32 -18.58
C ALA A 3 5.25 -10.48 -17.62
N LEU A 4 5.83 -9.48 -16.94
CA LEU A 4 5.11 -8.60 -16.01
C LEU A 4 4.32 -7.51 -16.73
N LEU A 5 4.69 -7.16 -17.96
CA LEU A 5 4.05 -6.12 -18.76
C LEU A 5 2.80 -6.59 -19.51
N ARG A 6 2.50 -7.90 -19.55
CA ARG A 6 1.27 -8.37 -20.20
C ARG A 6 0.06 -7.85 -19.43
N ASP A 7 -0.96 -7.39 -20.13
CA ASP A 7 -2.18 -6.94 -19.47
C ASP A 7 -2.87 -8.09 -18.73
N TYR A 8 -3.57 -7.75 -17.64
CA TYR A 8 -4.46 -8.65 -16.92
C TYR A 8 -5.80 -7.93 -16.77
N PRO A 9 -6.89 -8.41 -17.41
CA PRO A 9 -8.17 -7.71 -17.41
C PRO A 9 -8.98 -7.92 -16.11
N GLY A 10 -8.53 -8.79 -15.20
CA GLY A 10 -9.26 -9.10 -13.97
C GLY A 10 -9.02 -8.11 -12.82
N HIS A 11 -9.45 -8.50 -11.62
CA HIS A 11 -9.34 -7.68 -10.42
C HIS A 11 -7.88 -7.27 -10.12
N PRO A 12 -7.57 -6.00 -9.79
CA PRO A 12 -6.20 -5.51 -9.62
C PRO A 12 -5.37 -6.30 -8.60
N TYR A 13 -6.01 -6.87 -7.58
CA TYR A 13 -5.37 -7.68 -6.54
C TYR A 13 -5.36 -9.19 -6.78
N LYS A 14 -5.79 -9.72 -7.93
CA LYS A 14 -5.75 -11.18 -8.17
C LYS A 14 -4.36 -11.70 -7.76
N LYS A 15 -4.30 -12.55 -6.73
CA LYS A 15 -3.03 -12.90 -6.08
C LYS A 15 -2.01 -13.34 -7.13
N TRP A 16 -0.85 -12.68 -7.10
CA TRP A 16 0.31 -12.93 -7.97
C TRP A 16 0.14 -12.64 -9.47
N GLN A 17 -1.07 -12.28 -9.92
CA GLN A 17 -1.37 -12.06 -11.35
C GLN A 17 -1.92 -10.67 -11.66
N GLY A 18 -2.57 -10.04 -10.69
CA GLY A 18 -3.19 -8.73 -10.84
C GLY A 18 -2.17 -7.61 -10.98
N ALA A 19 -2.63 -6.48 -11.53
CA ALA A 19 -1.80 -5.29 -11.74
C ALA A 19 -1.03 -4.86 -10.49
N HIS A 20 -1.63 -4.99 -9.28
CA HIS A 20 -0.99 -4.64 -8.01
C HIS A 20 0.35 -5.36 -7.81
N TRP A 21 0.36 -6.69 -7.95
CA TRP A 21 1.57 -7.49 -7.75
C TRP A 21 2.60 -7.29 -8.86
N ARG A 22 2.15 -7.13 -10.10
CA ARG A 22 3.04 -6.95 -11.25
C ARG A 22 3.76 -5.61 -11.20
N LEU A 23 3.03 -4.54 -10.87
CA LEU A 23 3.60 -3.21 -10.70
C LEU A 23 4.60 -3.19 -9.55
N LEU A 24 4.28 -3.83 -8.42
CA LEU A 24 5.21 -3.98 -7.31
C LEU A 24 6.50 -4.68 -7.76
N SER A 25 6.38 -5.83 -8.43
CA SER A 25 7.54 -6.54 -8.95
C SER A 25 8.35 -5.72 -9.95
N LEU A 26 7.69 -4.92 -10.80
CA LEU A 26 8.38 -4.07 -11.78
C LEU A 26 9.22 -2.99 -11.09
N VAL A 27 8.67 -2.26 -10.12
CA VAL A 27 9.42 -1.21 -9.41
C VAL A 27 10.51 -1.80 -8.51
N GLU A 28 10.28 -2.98 -7.92
CA GLU A 28 11.30 -3.69 -7.14
C GLU A 28 12.45 -4.21 -8.02
N LEU A 29 12.19 -4.50 -9.29
CA LEU A 29 13.21 -4.83 -10.30
C LEU A 29 13.86 -3.59 -10.94
N GLY A 30 13.55 -2.38 -10.45
CA GLY A 30 14.22 -1.14 -10.87
C GLY A 30 13.49 -0.33 -11.93
N LEU A 31 12.23 -0.63 -12.26
CA LEU A 31 11.44 0.26 -13.12
C LEU A 31 11.19 1.59 -12.40
N ALA A 32 11.74 2.68 -12.93
CA ALA A 32 11.57 4.05 -12.39
C ALA A 32 10.70 4.96 -13.28
N GLU A 33 10.48 4.56 -14.53
CA GLU A 33 9.66 5.31 -15.50
C GLU A 33 8.52 4.43 -16.02
N GLY A 34 7.36 5.05 -16.26
CA GLY A 34 6.16 4.39 -16.79
C GLY A 34 5.80 4.90 -18.18
N ASP A 35 5.31 4.01 -19.03
CA ASP A 35 4.55 4.38 -20.24
C ASP A 35 3.04 4.39 -19.94
N ASP A 36 2.22 4.71 -20.93
CA ASP A 36 0.75 4.74 -20.80
C ASP A 36 0.16 3.42 -20.28
N ARG A 37 0.80 2.28 -20.58
CA ARG A 37 0.35 0.96 -20.12
C ARG A 37 0.58 0.81 -18.62
N ILE A 38 1.74 1.25 -18.13
CA ILE A 38 2.07 1.28 -16.69
C ILE A 38 1.11 2.22 -15.95
N PHE A 39 0.94 3.45 -16.43
CA PHE A 39 0.06 4.42 -15.77
C PHE A 39 -1.41 4.02 -15.83
N GLY A 40 -1.87 3.37 -16.90
CA GLY A 40 -3.20 2.76 -16.96
C GLY A 40 -3.39 1.63 -15.94
N ALA A 41 -2.36 0.83 -15.67
CA ALA A 41 -2.39 -0.18 -14.61
C ALA A 41 -2.39 0.45 -13.21
N VAL A 42 -1.60 1.50 -12.99
CA VAL A 42 -1.58 2.26 -11.73
C VAL A 42 -2.95 2.88 -11.44
N ASP A 43 -3.59 3.49 -12.44
CA ASP A 43 -4.92 4.07 -12.30
C ASP A 43 -5.97 3.04 -11.85
N ARG A 44 -5.95 1.84 -12.44
CA ARG A 44 -6.82 0.72 -12.01
C ARG A 44 -6.56 0.32 -10.56
N VAL A 45 -5.30 0.27 -10.13
CA VAL A 45 -4.93 -0.06 -8.75
C VAL A 45 -5.41 1.03 -7.79
N LEU A 46 -5.17 2.32 -8.09
CA LEU A 46 -5.60 3.44 -7.26
C LEU A 46 -7.13 3.52 -7.16
N LYS A 47 -7.86 3.35 -8.27
CA LYS A 47 -9.33 3.29 -8.26
C LYS A 47 -9.87 2.18 -7.37
N TRP A 48 -9.17 1.03 -7.31
CA TRP A 48 -9.53 -0.07 -6.43
C TRP A 48 -9.18 0.22 -4.96
N LEU A 49 -7.95 0.66 -4.66
CA LEU A 49 -7.50 0.94 -3.29
C LEU A 49 -8.33 2.04 -2.63
N LEU A 50 -8.66 3.09 -3.40
CA LEU A 50 -9.40 4.26 -2.93
C LEU A 50 -10.92 4.13 -3.09
N ASN A 51 -11.41 2.97 -3.54
CA ASN A 51 -12.84 2.76 -3.71
C ASN A 51 -13.58 3.01 -2.38
N PRO A 52 -14.58 3.91 -2.32
CA PRO A 52 -15.28 4.25 -1.08
C PRO A 52 -16.06 3.07 -0.48
N ARG A 53 -16.34 2.02 -1.28
CA ARG A 53 -16.95 0.78 -0.80
C ARG A 53 -15.97 -0.11 -0.03
N ARG A 54 -14.66 0.11 -0.15
CA ARG A 54 -13.63 -0.59 0.62
C ARG A 54 -13.51 0.05 2.00
N GLN A 55 -14.42 -0.34 2.89
CA GLN A 55 -14.47 0.14 4.26
C GLN A 55 -13.47 -0.60 5.15
N THR A 56 -12.85 0.15 6.07
CA THR A 56 -11.94 -0.39 7.07
C THR A 56 -12.68 -0.54 8.40
N ALA A 57 -12.77 -1.76 8.91
CA ALA A 57 -13.45 -2.01 10.19
C ALA A 57 -12.62 -1.46 11.35
N ARG A 58 -13.27 -0.88 12.36
CA ARG A 58 -12.63 -0.54 13.64
C ARG A 58 -13.15 -1.48 14.72
N ILE A 59 -12.27 -2.31 15.28
CA ILE A 59 -12.61 -3.35 16.27
C ILE A 59 -11.74 -3.12 17.50
N SER A 60 -12.36 -3.04 18.68
CA SER A 60 -11.67 -2.79 19.96
C SER A 60 -10.70 -1.59 19.87
N GLY A 61 -11.19 -0.49 19.28
CA GLY A 61 -10.46 0.77 19.13
C GLY A 61 -9.44 0.84 17.99
N ARG A 62 -9.16 -0.26 17.28
CA ARG A 62 -8.10 -0.37 16.27
C ARG A 62 -8.64 -0.67 14.88
N TYR A 63 -8.05 -0.08 13.85
CA TYR A 63 -8.42 -0.34 12.46
C TYR A 63 -7.95 -1.72 11.99
N ARG A 64 -8.78 -2.45 11.25
CA ARG A 64 -8.47 -3.77 10.68
C ARG A 64 -8.41 -3.64 9.17
N GLN A 65 -7.20 -3.49 8.65
CA GLN A 65 -6.96 -3.27 7.23
C GLN A 65 -5.84 -4.17 6.73
N CYS A 66 -6.02 -4.71 5.52
CA CYS A 66 -4.91 -5.29 4.76
C CYS A 66 -4.01 -4.15 4.21
N ALA A 67 -3.33 -3.45 5.12
CA ALA A 67 -2.49 -2.29 4.83
C ALA A 67 -1.30 -2.66 3.93
N SER A 68 -0.93 -3.93 3.86
CA SER A 68 0.03 -4.45 2.87
C SER A 68 -0.36 -4.13 1.43
N MET A 69 -1.67 -4.08 1.12
CA MET A 69 -2.16 -3.70 -0.21
C MET A 69 -1.88 -2.22 -0.50
N ASP A 70 -2.29 -1.35 0.42
CA ASP A 70 -2.18 0.10 0.33
C ASP A 70 -0.72 0.55 0.36
N GLY A 71 0.10 0.00 1.26
CA GLY A 71 1.53 0.31 1.37
C GLY A 71 2.34 -0.07 0.13
N ASN A 72 2.06 -1.24 -0.47
CA ASN A 72 2.69 -1.60 -1.75
C ASN A 72 2.23 -0.71 -2.90
N GLY A 73 0.95 -0.33 -2.93
CA GLY A 73 0.45 0.63 -3.92
C GLY A 73 1.11 2.00 -3.79
N LEU A 74 1.28 2.49 -2.56
CA LEU A 74 1.99 3.72 -2.26
C LEU A 74 3.44 3.67 -2.73
N LEU A 75 4.17 2.59 -2.39
CA LEU A 75 5.54 2.38 -2.83
C LEU A 75 5.67 2.43 -4.37
N VAL A 76 4.78 1.73 -5.10
CA VAL A 76 4.75 1.76 -6.57
C VAL A 76 4.60 3.18 -7.09
N CYS A 77 3.61 3.93 -6.58
CA CYS A 77 3.36 5.30 -7.02
C CYS A 77 4.56 6.22 -6.75
N CYS A 78 5.16 6.13 -5.56
CA CYS A 78 6.34 6.94 -5.23
C CYS A 78 7.55 6.59 -6.11
N ARG A 79 7.78 5.31 -6.41
CA ARG A 79 8.88 4.87 -7.29
C ARG A 79 8.70 5.31 -8.74
N LEU A 80 7.47 5.57 -9.17
CA LEU A 80 7.14 6.13 -10.48
C LEU A 80 7.01 7.66 -10.47
N GLY A 81 7.47 8.34 -9.42
CA GLY A 81 7.50 9.81 -9.37
C GLY A 81 6.14 10.48 -9.10
N MET A 82 5.16 9.74 -8.57
CA MET A 82 3.79 10.24 -8.38
C MET A 82 3.51 10.77 -6.96
N GLN A 83 4.54 11.14 -6.19
CA GLN A 83 4.36 11.56 -4.78
C GLN A 83 3.43 12.77 -4.62
N ALA A 84 3.37 13.65 -5.63
CA ALA A 84 2.51 14.83 -5.62
C ALA A 84 1.06 14.57 -6.09
N ASP A 85 0.73 13.36 -6.57
CA ASP A 85 -0.64 13.03 -6.98
C ASP A 85 -1.56 13.02 -5.74
N PRO A 86 -2.68 13.77 -5.73
CA PRO A 86 -3.59 13.82 -4.59
C PRO A 86 -4.12 12.46 -4.13
N ARG A 87 -4.26 11.49 -5.05
CA ARG A 87 -4.69 10.11 -4.72
C ARG A 87 -3.62 9.35 -3.93
N VAL A 88 -2.36 9.64 -4.21
CA VAL A 88 -1.20 9.03 -3.53
C VAL A 88 -1.06 9.62 -2.13
N ILE A 89 -1.26 10.93 -1.99
CA ILE A 89 -1.31 11.62 -0.69
C ILE A 89 -2.46 11.09 0.17
N GLU A 90 -3.65 10.91 -0.41
CA GLU A 90 -4.81 10.31 0.27
C GLU A 90 -4.51 8.87 0.73
N LEU A 91 -3.85 8.06 -0.10
CA LEU A 91 -3.48 6.69 0.27
C LEU A 91 -2.53 6.67 1.48
N ALA A 92 -1.52 7.55 1.48
CA ALA A 92 -0.60 7.71 2.59
C ALA A 92 -1.32 8.23 3.86
N THR A 93 -2.24 9.18 3.70
CA THR A 93 -3.05 9.74 4.80
C THR A 93 -3.93 8.66 5.45
N ARG A 94 -4.54 7.77 4.66
CA ARG A 94 -5.28 6.63 5.19
C ARG A 94 -4.41 5.67 5.99
N LEU A 95 -3.19 5.40 5.52
CA LEU A 95 -2.25 4.54 6.23
C LEU A 95 -1.92 5.11 7.62
N THR A 96 -1.65 6.41 7.74
CA THR A 96 -1.40 7.03 9.06
C THR A 96 -2.61 6.95 9.97
N HIS A 97 -3.82 7.12 9.42
CA HIS A 97 -5.06 7.00 10.20
C HIS A 97 -5.31 5.56 10.71
N TRP A 98 -4.87 4.55 9.96
CA TRP A 98 -5.05 3.15 10.32
C TRP A 98 -3.92 2.58 11.19
N GLN A 99 -2.86 3.35 11.43
CA GLN A 99 -1.70 2.90 12.21
C GLN A 99 -2.10 2.65 13.66
N TRP A 100 -1.64 1.52 14.22
CA TRP A 100 -1.95 1.15 15.60
C TRP A 100 -1.02 1.86 16.58
N PRO A 101 -1.34 1.87 17.89
CA PRO A 101 -0.49 2.50 18.90
C PRO A 101 0.96 1.97 18.94
N ASP A 102 1.17 0.69 18.64
CA ASP A 102 2.48 0.03 18.56
C ASP A 102 3.27 0.37 17.27
N GLY A 103 2.73 1.23 16.40
CA GLY A 103 3.39 1.72 15.20
C GLY A 103 3.15 0.88 13.94
N GLY A 104 2.58 -0.32 14.07
CA GLY A 104 2.32 -1.19 12.92
C GLY A 104 0.87 -1.18 12.42
N TRP A 105 0.55 -2.20 11.63
CA TRP A 105 -0.80 -2.50 11.12
C TRP A 105 -1.14 -3.99 11.23
N ASN A 106 -2.44 -4.30 11.21
CA ASN A 106 -2.96 -5.67 11.15
C ASN A 106 -4.34 -5.72 10.49
N CYS A 107 -4.67 -6.85 9.86
CA CYS A 107 -5.96 -7.12 9.23
C CYS A 107 -6.82 -8.13 9.98
N ASP A 108 -6.29 -8.79 11.02
CA ASP A 108 -7.02 -9.82 11.78
C ASP A 108 -8.23 -9.23 12.52
N ARG A 109 -9.41 -9.75 12.22
CA ARG A 109 -10.68 -9.25 12.76
C ARG A 109 -11.05 -9.84 14.12
N ARG A 110 -10.25 -10.75 14.67
CA ARG A 110 -10.45 -11.27 16.03
C ARG A 110 -10.31 -10.12 17.05
N PRO A 111 -11.31 -9.91 17.94
CA PRO A 111 -11.27 -8.81 18.91
C PRO A 111 -10.08 -8.85 19.87
N GLY A 112 -9.56 -10.05 20.18
CA GLY A 112 -8.42 -10.26 21.07
C GLY A 112 -7.05 -9.95 20.46
N VAL A 113 -6.97 -9.60 19.17
CA VAL A 113 -5.69 -9.22 18.55
C VAL A 113 -5.33 -7.79 18.95
N THR A 114 -4.23 -7.67 19.67
CA THR A 114 -3.77 -6.42 20.29
C THR A 114 -2.48 -5.86 19.71
N HIS A 115 -1.76 -6.65 18.91
CA HIS A 115 -0.49 -6.29 18.27
C HIS A 115 -0.58 -6.28 16.75
N SER A 116 0.25 -5.44 16.15
CA SER A 116 0.48 -5.35 14.72
C SER A 116 1.27 -6.56 14.21
N SER A 117 1.21 -6.82 12.91
CA SER A 117 1.92 -7.95 12.29
C SER A 117 3.04 -7.46 11.36
N PHE A 118 4.15 -8.20 11.30
CA PHE A 118 5.28 -7.89 10.42
C PHE A 118 4.84 -7.71 8.96
N HIS A 119 4.05 -8.64 8.42
CA HIS A 119 3.66 -8.64 7.01
C HIS A 119 2.72 -7.49 6.63
N GLU A 120 1.85 -7.05 7.56
CA GLU A 120 0.98 -5.90 7.31
C GLU A 120 1.68 -4.57 7.60
N SER A 121 2.79 -4.56 8.34
CA SER A 121 3.50 -3.34 8.73
C SER A 121 4.64 -2.97 7.79
N LEU A 122 5.32 -3.95 7.17
CA LEU A 122 6.49 -3.67 6.34
C LEU A 122 6.14 -2.90 5.06
N PRO A 123 5.06 -3.22 4.32
CA PRO A 123 4.73 -2.46 3.11
C PRO A 123 4.32 -1.01 3.39
N PRO A 124 3.47 -0.69 4.39
CA PRO A 124 3.22 0.70 4.78
C PRO A 124 4.49 1.47 5.16
N LEU A 125 5.39 0.87 5.94
CA LEU A 125 6.69 1.49 6.25
C LEU A 125 7.45 1.88 4.98
N ARG A 126 7.61 0.93 4.05
CA ARG A 126 8.33 1.17 2.78
C ARG A 126 7.65 2.25 1.93
N GLY A 127 6.31 2.22 1.84
CA GLY A 127 5.53 3.19 1.09
C GLY A 127 5.62 4.60 1.68
N LEU A 128 5.41 4.74 2.99
CA LEU A 128 5.49 6.04 3.70
C LEU A 128 6.90 6.62 3.65
N ALA A 129 7.93 5.79 3.82
CA ALA A 129 9.32 6.21 3.67
C ALA A 129 9.63 6.70 2.25
N ALA A 130 9.12 6.01 1.21
CA ALA A 130 9.28 6.44 -0.18
C ALA A 130 8.50 7.72 -0.52
N HIS A 131 7.40 7.97 0.18
CA HIS A 131 6.63 9.21 0.04
C HIS A 131 7.33 10.41 0.70
N GLY A 132 7.96 10.22 1.86
CA GLY A 132 8.74 11.24 2.59
C GLY A 132 7.90 12.30 3.32
N GLY A 133 6.64 12.51 2.94
CA GLY A 133 5.75 13.51 3.56
C GLY A 133 5.12 13.15 4.93
N PHE A 134 5.42 11.98 5.51
CA PHE A 134 4.80 11.51 6.76
C PHE A 134 5.85 10.97 7.75
N PRO A 135 6.77 11.82 8.25
CA PRO A 135 7.94 11.38 9.02
C PRO A 135 7.57 10.72 10.35
N GLU A 136 6.58 11.23 11.09
CA GLU A 136 6.17 10.67 12.37
C GLU A 136 5.61 9.24 12.24
N ALA A 137 4.67 9.04 11.32
CA ALA A 137 4.11 7.71 11.05
C ALA A 137 5.19 6.73 10.56
N THR A 138 6.12 7.21 9.74
CA THR A 138 7.26 6.42 9.26
C THR A 138 8.18 6.00 10.42
N ALA A 139 8.51 6.92 11.33
CA ALA A 139 9.37 6.66 12.47
C ALA A 139 8.76 5.60 13.41
N ARG A 140 7.49 5.77 13.78
CA ARG A 140 6.75 4.79 14.60
C ARG A 140 6.67 3.42 13.95
N ALA A 141 6.49 3.38 12.62
CA ALA A 141 6.50 2.14 11.87
C ALA A 141 7.88 1.48 11.84
N ALA A 142 8.96 2.24 11.85
CA ALA A 142 10.32 1.71 11.96
C ALA A 142 10.62 1.17 13.36
N GLU A 143 10.20 1.90 14.41
CA GLU A 143 10.33 1.47 15.82
C GLU A 143 9.63 0.14 16.09
N PHE A 144 8.50 -0.14 15.43
CA PHE A 144 7.81 -1.44 15.54
C PHE A 144 8.69 -2.64 15.15
N PHE A 145 9.74 -2.45 14.34
CA PHE A 145 10.65 -3.52 13.91
C PHE A 145 11.92 -3.65 14.77
N LEU A 146 12.09 -2.83 15.81
CA LEU A 146 13.22 -2.86 16.75
C LEU A 146 12.84 -3.56 18.04
#